data_AF-A0A976L2B8-F1
#
_entry.id   AF-A0A976L2B8-F1
#
_cell.length_a   1.000
_cell.length_b   1.000
_cell.length_c   1.000
_cell.angle_alpha   90.00
_cell.angle_beta   90.00
_cell.angle_gamma   90.00
#
_symmetry.space_group_name_H-M   'P 1'
#
loop_
_entity.id
_entity.type
_entity.pdbx_description
1 polymer ?
#
loop_
_entity_poly.entity_id
_entity_poly.type
_entity_poly.pdbx_seq_one_letter_code
_entity_poly.pdbx_strand_id
1 'polypeptide(L)'
;MKKGFTLIELVIVIAILAILAAVVVLTLNPAQLMAQARDAQRISDLGSVKSAIALYLATATTPAIGAGGPNAMASTTTCTGFFSSACTTIVTSTLVTTAGWVPIALADTAGGSPLSALPTDPTNNATYQYAYKGDATNFVYKIVGKLESDKYKVVTGPMGTDGGNNASNYEIGTNLAL
;
A
#
# COMPACT_ATOMS: atom_id res chain seq x y z
N MET A 1 10.59 -32.11 51.88
CA MET A 1 9.38 -32.59 51.20
C MET A 1 9.02 -31.60 50.10
N LYS A 2 9.04 -32.01 48.82
CA LYS A 2 8.59 -31.15 47.72
C LYS A 2 7.08 -31.32 47.58
N LYS A 3 6.29 -30.26 47.80
CA LYS A 3 4.85 -30.26 47.52
C LYS A 3 4.68 -30.35 46.00
N GLY A 4 4.06 -31.42 45.52
CA GLY A 4 3.72 -31.60 44.11
C GLY A 4 2.41 -30.88 43.79
N PHE A 5 2.25 -30.48 42.53
CA PHE A 5 0.98 -29.99 42.00
C PHE A 5 -0.09 -31.09 42.09
N THR A 6 -1.31 -30.73 42.45
CA THR A 6 -2.46 -31.62 42.41
C THR A 6 -3.09 -31.63 41.02
N LEU A 7 -3.72 -32.76 40.66
CA LEU A 7 -4.43 -32.89 39.38
C LEU A 7 -5.59 -31.88 39.27
N ILE A 8 -6.27 -31.58 40.39
CA ILE A 8 -7.38 -30.62 40.40
C ILE A 8 -6.89 -29.19 40.12
N GLU A 9 -5.72 -28.81 40.64
CA GLU A 9 -5.12 -27.50 40.34
C GLU A 9 -4.81 -27.36 38.85
N LEU A 10 -4.26 -28.42 38.22
CA LEU A 10 -3.98 -28.39 36.78
C LEU A 10 -5.27 -28.27 35.94
N VAL A 11 -6.33 -28.98 36.33
CA VAL A 11 -7.62 -28.96 35.62
C VAL A 11 -8.30 -27.59 35.73
N ILE A 12 -8.26 -26.96 36.90
CA ILE A 12 -8.82 -25.61 37.08
C ILE A 12 -8.04 -24.59 36.24
N VAL A 13 -6.71 -24.70 36.18
CA VAL A 13 -5.88 -23.78 35.40
C VAL A 13 -6.19 -23.87 33.91
N ILE A 14 -6.29 -25.07 33.32
CA ILE A 14 -6.62 -25.21 31.90
C ILE A 14 -8.05 -24.72 31.60
N ALA A 15 -9.00 -24.89 32.53
CA ALA A 15 -10.35 -24.39 32.38
C ALA A 15 -10.39 -22.85 32.36
N ILE A 16 -9.66 -22.20 33.27
CA ILE A 16 -9.55 -20.73 33.30
C ILE A 16 -8.84 -20.22 32.04
N LEU A 17 -7.74 -20.87 31.61
CA LEU A 17 -7.03 -20.49 30.38
C LEU A 17 -7.91 -20.59 29.14
N ALA A 18 -8.76 -21.62 29.04
CA ALA A 18 -9.68 -21.77 27.93
C ALA A 18 -10.71 -20.61 27.85
N ILE A 19 -11.26 -20.20 29.00
CA ILE A 19 -12.21 -19.08 29.07
C ILE A 19 -11.53 -17.76 28.70
N LEU A 20 -10.35 -17.48 29.26
CA LEU A 20 -9.60 -16.26 28.97
C LEU A 20 -9.19 -16.19 27.49
N ALA A 21 -8.75 -17.29 26.91
CA ALA A 21 -8.40 -17.35 25.48
C ALA A 21 -9.61 -17.02 24.58
N ALA A 22 -10.79 -17.55 24.91
CA ALA A 22 -12.02 -17.26 24.15
C ALA A 22 -12.39 -15.77 24.20
N VAL A 23 -12.32 -15.14 25.38
CA VAL A 23 -12.61 -13.69 25.55
C VAL A 23 -11.61 -12.83 24.78
N VAL A 24 -10.33 -13.18 24.82
CA VAL A 24 -9.26 -12.43 24.12
C VAL A 24 -9.49 -12.45 22.60
N VAL A 25 -9.85 -13.59 22.01
CA VAL A 25 -10.10 -13.68 20.56
C VAL A 25 -11.33 -12.88 20.13
N LEU A 26 -12.39 -12.84 20.95
CA LEU A 26 -13.59 -12.05 20.64
C LEU A 26 -13.35 -10.54 20.75
N THR A 27 -12.42 -10.13 21.60
CA THR A 27 -12.11 -8.70 21.83
C THR A 27 -11.06 -8.16 20.86
N LEU A 28 -10.02 -8.95 20.56
CA LEU A 28 -9.00 -8.62 19.59
C LEU A 28 -9.43 -9.11 18.22
N ASN A 29 -10.20 -8.33 17.46
CA ASN A 29 -10.55 -8.65 16.07
C ASN A 29 -9.26 -8.87 15.23
N PRO A 30 -8.80 -10.13 15.04
CA PRO A 30 -7.44 -10.38 14.55
C PRO A 30 -7.34 -10.09 13.05
N ALA A 31 -8.46 -10.22 12.33
CA ALA A 31 -8.57 -9.83 10.94
C ALA A 31 -8.30 -8.33 10.76
N GLN A 32 -8.83 -7.49 11.64
CA GLN A 32 -8.56 -6.03 11.60
C GLN A 32 -7.11 -5.71 11.95
N LEU A 33 -6.48 -6.41 12.90
CA LEU A 33 -5.06 -6.21 13.20
C LEU A 33 -4.16 -6.58 12.02
N MET A 34 -4.46 -7.68 11.33
CA MET A 34 -3.73 -8.08 10.12
C MET A 34 -3.95 -7.08 8.97
N ALA A 35 -5.18 -6.59 8.79
CA ALA A 35 -5.49 -5.54 7.81
C ALA A 35 -4.73 -4.24 8.12
N GLN A 36 -4.66 -3.82 9.39
CA GLN A 36 -3.89 -2.64 9.81
C GLN A 36 -2.40 -2.80 9.54
N ALA A 37 -1.83 -4.00 9.73
CA ALA A 37 -0.42 -4.26 9.43
C ALA A 37 -0.15 -4.13 7.91
N ARG A 38 -1.00 -4.71 7.06
CA ARG A 38 -0.89 -4.57 5.60
C ARG A 38 -1.07 -3.13 5.15
N ASP A 39 -2.04 -2.40 5.71
CA ASP A 39 -2.27 -1.00 5.36
C ASP A 39 -1.12 -0.09 5.79
N ALA A 40 -0.50 -0.35 6.94
CA ALA A 40 0.70 0.38 7.37
C ALA A 40 1.86 0.16 6.36
N GLN A 41 2.01 -1.08 5.88
CA GLN A 41 2.95 -1.39 4.80
C GLN A 41 2.58 -0.65 3.50
N ARG A 42 1.31 -0.64 3.08
CA ARG A 42 0.86 0.11 1.89
C ARG A 42 1.18 1.59 1.93
N ILE A 43 0.90 2.23 3.07
CA ILE A 43 1.19 3.65 3.27
C ILE A 43 2.71 3.90 3.19
N SER A 44 3.51 3.02 3.82
CA SER A 44 4.97 3.10 3.77
C SER A 44 5.53 2.91 2.36
N ASP A 45 5.03 1.91 1.63
CA ASP A 45 5.42 1.59 0.27
C ASP A 45 5.15 2.77 -0.67
N LEU A 46 3.92 3.29 -0.66
CA LEU A 46 3.54 4.45 -1.48
C LEU A 46 4.30 5.73 -1.07
N GLY A 47 4.55 5.92 0.23
CA GLY A 47 5.38 7.03 0.71
C GLY A 47 6.83 6.96 0.22
N SER A 48 7.40 5.75 0.17
CA SER A 48 8.76 5.50 -0.34
C SER A 48 8.84 5.77 -1.84
N VAL A 49 7.84 5.31 -2.61
CA VAL A 49 7.72 5.62 -4.04
C VAL A 49 7.57 7.12 -4.29
N LYS A 50 6.71 7.81 -3.53
CA LYS A 50 6.56 9.27 -3.64
C LYS A 50 7.90 9.99 -3.40
N SER A 51 8.63 9.56 -2.37
CA SER A 51 9.93 10.14 -2.02
C SER A 51 10.97 9.89 -3.11
N ALA A 52 10.98 8.70 -3.72
CA ALA A 52 11.85 8.38 -4.84
C ALA A 52 11.54 9.24 -6.07
N ILE A 53 10.26 9.44 -6.40
CA ILE A 53 9.84 10.33 -7.49
C ILE A 53 10.24 11.77 -7.20
N ALA A 54 10.07 12.25 -5.96
CA ALA A 54 10.48 13.59 -5.57
C ALA A 54 12.00 13.81 -5.73
N LEU A 55 12.81 12.82 -5.35
CA LEU A 55 14.27 12.88 -5.54
C LEU A 55 14.66 12.87 -7.02
N TYR A 56 13.99 12.05 -7.84
CA TYR A 56 14.16 12.06 -9.29
C TYR A 56 13.86 13.44 -9.89
N LEU A 57 12.70 14.02 -9.54
CA LEU A 57 12.30 15.35 -10.01
C LEU A 57 13.28 16.46 -9.58
N ALA A 58 13.92 16.31 -8.43
CA ALA A 58 14.88 17.28 -7.91
C ALA A 58 16.27 17.20 -8.56
N THR A 59 16.64 16.06 -9.16
CA THR A 59 18.03 15.80 -9.59
C THR A 59 18.19 15.43 -11.06
N ALA A 60 17.13 14.97 -11.74
CA ALA A 60 17.19 14.61 -13.14
C ALA A 60 17.42 15.86 -14.01
N THR A 61 18.30 15.75 -15.00
CA THR A 61 18.61 16.85 -15.94
C THR A 61 17.43 17.21 -16.83
N THR A 62 16.65 16.21 -17.23
CA THR A 62 15.43 16.36 -18.04
C THR A 62 14.35 15.45 -17.45
N PRO A 63 13.70 15.87 -16.34
CA PRO A 63 12.74 15.03 -15.64
C PRO A 63 11.54 14.76 -16.55
N ALA A 64 11.26 13.48 -16.76
CA ALA A 64 10.08 13.03 -17.49
C ALA A 64 9.10 12.43 -16.48
N ILE A 65 8.01 13.15 -16.22
CA ILE A 65 6.89 12.66 -15.42
C ILE A 65 5.60 12.82 -16.19
N GLY A 66 4.73 11.83 -16.08
CA GLY A 66 3.51 11.74 -16.89
C GLY A 66 3.74 11.42 -18.37
N ALA A 67 4.97 11.52 -18.88
CA ALA A 67 5.36 11.26 -20.28
C ALA A 67 5.30 9.79 -20.72
N GLY A 68 5.02 8.84 -19.82
CA GLY A 68 5.10 7.41 -20.09
C GLY A 68 3.86 6.76 -20.74
N GLY A 69 2.70 7.43 -20.77
CA GLY A 69 1.44 6.74 -21.09
C GLY A 69 1.16 5.56 -20.14
N PRO A 70 0.04 4.87 -20.35
CA PRO A 70 -1.19 5.08 -19.60
C PRO A 70 -1.10 4.75 -18.09
N ASN A 71 -2.18 5.09 -17.35
CA ASN A 71 -2.51 4.54 -16.03
C ASN A 71 -1.97 3.10 -15.84
N ALA A 72 -0.89 2.94 -15.07
CA ALA A 72 -0.20 1.67 -14.91
C ALA A 72 -0.55 1.05 -13.55
N MET A 73 -0.70 -0.27 -13.52
CA MET A 73 -1.10 -1.00 -12.32
C MET A 73 -0.14 -2.14 -12.00
N ALA A 74 0.30 -2.20 -10.75
CA ALA A 74 1.02 -3.32 -10.16
C ALA A 74 0.04 -4.47 -9.87
N SER A 75 -0.39 -5.18 -10.91
CA SER A 75 -1.37 -6.26 -10.83
C SER A 75 -0.86 -7.54 -11.46
N THR A 76 -1.41 -8.67 -11.05
CA THR A 76 -1.29 -9.95 -11.78
C THR A 76 -2.59 -10.38 -12.46
N THR A 77 -3.72 -9.70 -12.22
CA THR A 77 -5.05 -10.25 -12.54
C THR A 77 -5.93 -9.33 -13.38
N THR A 78 -6.17 -8.07 -12.98
CA THR A 78 -7.08 -7.16 -13.70
C THR A 78 -6.72 -5.68 -13.53
N CYS A 79 -7.09 -4.90 -14.54
CA CYS A 79 -6.78 -3.47 -14.72
C CYS A 79 -8.06 -2.65 -14.48
N THR A 80 -8.62 -2.69 -13.28
CA THR A 80 -9.90 -2.03 -12.94
C THR A 80 -9.86 -1.35 -11.58
N GLY A 81 -10.70 -0.32 -11.38
CA GLY A 81 -11.10 0.13 -10.03
C GLY A 81 -10.38 1.34 -9.44
N PHE A 82 -9.24 1.79 -9.99
CA PHE A 82 -8.48 2.91 -9.39
C PHE A 82 -8.68 4.26 -10.08
N PHE A 83 -8.92 4.28 -11.39
CA PHE A 83 -9.04 5.50 -12.18
C PHE A 83 -10.36 5.52 -12.97
N SER A 84 -10.97 6.71 -13.09
CA SER A 84 -12.23 6.94 -13.83
C SER A 84 -12.09 6.71 -15.34
N SER A 85 -10.89 6.90 -15.89
CA SER A 85 -10.49 6.40 -17.21
C SER A 85 -9.75 5.09 -17.01
N ALA A 86 -10.17 4.02 -17.71
CA ALA A 86 -9.69 2.66 -17.51
C ALA A 86 -8.16 2.59 -17.34
N CYS A 87 -7.71 1.69 -16.48
CA CYS A 87 -6.31 1.34 -16.43
C CYS A 87 -5.85 0.91 -17.83
N THR A 88 -4.70 1.45 -18.20
CA THR A 88 -3.98 1.27 -19.45
C THR A 88 -3.37 -0.12 -19.64
N THR A 89 -2.66 -0.52 -18.59
CA THR A 89 -1.63 -1.55 -18.69
C THR A 89 -1.41 -2.16 -17.30
N ILE A 90 -1.39 -3.48 -17.28
CA ILE A 90 -0.94 -4.26 -16.12
C ILE A 90 0.57 -4.43 -16.23
N VAL A 91 1.29 -4.10 -15.17
CA VAL A 91 2.74 -4.23 -15.09
C VAL A 91 3.08 -5.05 -13.85
N THR A 92 3.69 -6.22 -14.06
CA THR A 92 4.19 -7.08 -12.96
C THR A 92 5.65 -6.79 -12.59
N SER A 93 6.33 -6.00 -13.42
CA SER A 93 7.72 -5.60 -13.22
C SER A 93 7.85 -4.65 -12.04
N THR A 94 8.79 -4.97 -11.15
CA THR A 94 9.20 -4.14 -10.01
C THR A 94 10.47 -3.33 -10.33
N LEU A 95 10.86 -3.23 -11.59
CA LEU A 95 12.03 -2.45 -11.98
C LEU A 95 11.81 -0.96 -11.70
N VAL A 96 12.87 -0.26 -11.30
CA VAL A 96 12.89 1.20 -11.06
C VAL A 96 13.23 2.00 -12.33
N THR A 97 12.96 1.39 -13.49
CA THR A 97 13.12 1.99 -14.81
C THR A 97 11.74 2.26 -15.41
N THR A 98 11.68 2.79 -16.63
CA THR A 98 10.43 2.99 -17.37
C THR A 98 9.61 1.70 -17.61
N ALA A 99 10.19 0.52 -17.37
CA ALA A 99 9.51 -0.77 -17.47
C ALA A 99 8.74 -1.16 -16.19
N GLY A 100 8.83 -0.40 -15.09
CA GLY A 100 8.08 -0.63 -13.86
C GLY A 100 6.64 -0.12 -13.93
N TRP A 101 5.83 -0.45 -12.92
CA TRP A 101 4.46 0.09 -12.80
C TRP A 101 4.43 1.59 -12.49
N VAL A 102 5.57 2.16 -12.07
CA VAL A 102 5.85 3.59 -12.13
C VAL A 102 6.75 3.80 -13.35
N PRO A 103 6.23 4.27 -14.50
CA PRO A 103 6.97 4.37 -15.75
C PRO A 103 7.87 5.62 -15.77
N ILE A 104 8.73 5.75 -14.75
CA ILE A 104 9.72 6.82 -14.56
C ILE A 104 11.07 6.14 -14.40
N ALA A 105 12.10 6.64 -15.07
CA ALA A 105 13.47 6.14 -14.94
C ALA A 105 14.10 6.63 -13.63
N LEU A 106 13.64 6.10 -12.48
CA LEU A 106 14.16 6.47 -11.16
C LEU A 106 15.66 6.15 -11.02
N ALA A 107 16.18 5.20 -11.82
CA ALA A 107 17.60 4.93 -11.93
C ALA A 107 18.45 6.11 -12.45
N ASP A 108 17.85 7.06 -13.17
CA ASP A 108 18.54 8.25 -13.72
C ASP A 108 18.72 9.37 -12.68
N THR A 109 18.24 9.16 -11.45
CA THR A 109 18.46 10.05 -10.31
C THR A 109 19.95 10.18 -10.02
N ALA A 110 20.43 11.38 -9.66
CA ALA A 110 21.82 11.56 -9.26
C ALA A 110 22.15 10.69 -8.03
N GLY A 111 23.09 9.75 -8.18
CA GLY A 111 23.41 8.75 -7.14
C GLY A 111 22.61 7.46 -7.22
N GLY A 112 21.74 7.30 -8.23
CA GLY A 112 20.91 6.13 -8.46
C GLY A 112 19.56 6.19 -7.77
N SER A 113 18.70 5.20 -8.07
CA SER A 113 17.39 5.08 -7.43
C SER A 113 17.54 4.77 -5.93
N PRO A 114 16.81 5.46 -5.04
CA PRO A 114 16.78 5.14 -3.61
C PRO A 114 16.02 3.84 -3.32
N LEU A 115 15.29 3.31 -4.31
CA LEU A 115 14.62 2.02 -4.27
C LEU A 115 15.41 1.00 -5.09
N SER A 116 15.61 -0.20 -4.54
CA SER A 116 16.17 -1.34 -5.29
C SER A 116 15.13 -2.02 -6.19
N ALA A 117 13.85 -1.89 -5.84
CA ALA A 117 12.70 -2.35 -6.61
C ALA A 117 11.46 -1.53 -6.23
N LEU A 118 10.51 -1.39 -7.14
CA LEU A 118 9.18 -0.88 -6.83
C LEU A 118 8.42 -1.89 -5.97
N PRO A 119 7.67 -1.44 -4.95
CA PRO A 119 6.93 -2.34 -4.09
C PRO A 119 5.74 -2.97 -4.81
N THR A 120 5.28 -4.09 -4.26
CA THR A 120 4.07 -4.80 -4.67
C THR A 120 3.14 -4.90 -3.47
N ASP A 121 1.83 -4.71 -3.68
CA ASP A 121 0.85 -4.80 -2.61
C ASP A 121 0.95 -6.15 -1.86
N PRO A 122 0.84 -6.19 -0.52
CA PRO A 122 0.98 -7.42 0.26
C PRO A 122 -0.03 -8.53 -0.13
N THR A 123 -1.17 -8.15 -0.70
CA THR A 123 -2.23 -9.07 -1.16
C THR A 123 -2.24 -9.21 -2.69
N ASN A 124 -1.92 -8.13 -3.42
CA ASN A 124 -1.77 -8.10 -4.88
C ASN A 124 -2.84 -8.87 -5.66
N ASN A 125 -4.08 -8.38 -5.61
CA ASN A 125 -5.22 -8.93 -6.33
C ASN A 125 -6.04 -7.81 -7.01
N ALA A 126 -7.18 -8.15 -7.61
CA ALA A 126 -8.04 -7.19 -8.30
C ALA A 126 -8.51 -6.00 -7.44
N THR A 127 -8.53 -6.15 -6.11
CA THR A 127 -8.96 -5.10 -5.17
C THR A 127 -7.80 -4.36 -4.52
N TYR A 128 -6.73 -5.08 -4.17
CA TYR A 128 -5.58 -4.53 -3.44
C TYR A 128 -4.33 -4.63 -4.29
N GLN A 129 -3.93 -3.48 -4.82
CA GLN A 129 -2.84 -3.31 -5.77
C GLN A 129 -2.45 -1.83 -5.80
N TYR A 130 -1.24 -1.53 -6.28
CA TYR A 130 -0.80 -0.16 -6.48
C TYR A 130 -1.01 0.28 -7.92
N ALA A 131 -1.29 1.57 -8.10
CA ALA A 131 -1.42 2.13 -9.42
C ALA A 131 -0.79 3.52 -9.51
N TYR A 132 -0.34 3.87 -10.71
CA TYR A 132 0.24 5.15 -11.06
C TYR A 132 -0.55 5.78 -12.20
N LYS A 133 -0.81 7.08 -12.08
CA LYS A 133 -1.36 7.94 -13.13
C LYS A 133 -0.53 9.21 -13.21
N GLY A 134 -0.14 9.61 -14.42
CA GLY A 134 0.58 10.85 -14.65
C GLY A 134 -0.01 11.63 -15.82
N ASP A 135 0.28 12.93 -15.83
CA ASP A 135 -0.07 13.86 -16.88
C ASP A 135 1.20 14.56 -17.38
N ALA A 136 1.62 14.20 -18.59
CA ALA A 136 2.82 14.74 -19.24
C ALA A 136 2.72 16.25 -19.52
N THR A 137 1.51 16.76 -19.68
CA THR A 137 1.26 18.16 -20.06
C THR A 137 1.52 19.07 -18.87
N ASN A 138 1.00 18.67 -17.70
CA ASN A 138 1.07 19.43 -16.47
C ASN A 138 2.22 18.99 -15.56
N PHE A 139 2.99 17.96 -15.95
CA PHE A 139 4.07 17.37 -15.16
C PHE A 139 3.62 16.95 -13.75
N VAL A 140 2.41 16.42 -13.64
CA VAL A 140 1.83 15.96 -12.37
C VAL A 140 1.57 14.47 -12.37
N TYR A 141 1.47 13.90 -11.17
CA TYR A 141 1.18 12.48 -10.99
C TYR A 141 0.37 12.22 -9.73
N LYS A 142 -0.20 11.03 -9.70
CA LYS A 142 -0.87 10.39 -8.57
C LYS A 142 -0.47 8.92 -8.53
N ILE A 143 -0.17 8.43 -7.34
CA ILE A 143 -0.11 7.00 -7.03
C ILE A 143 -1.22 6.67 -6.05
N VAL A 144 -1.82 5.50 -6.20
CA VAL A 144 -2.99 5.08 -5.43
C VAL A 144 -2.86 3.64 -4.96
N GLY A 145 -3.49 3.35 -3.82
CA GLY A 145 -3.70 2.01 -3.30
C GLY A 145 -4.94 1.96 -2.43
N LYS A 146 -5.55 0.79 -2.25
CA LYS A 146 -6.77 0.65 -1.42
C LYS A 146 -6.41 0.14 -0.04
N LEU A 147 -6.97 0.76 1.00
CA LEU A 147 -6.78 0.33 2.39
C LEU A 147 -7.93 -0.58 2.85
N GLU A 148 -7.62 -1.54 3.71
CA GLU A 148 -8.52 -2.63 4.12
C GLU A 148 -9.24 -2.34 5.44
N SER A 149 -8.47 -1.88 6.43
CA SER A 149 -8.88 -1.82 7.83
C SER A 149 -9.86 -0.70 8.08
N ASP A 150 -10.76 -0.92 9.03
CA ASP A 150 -11.77 0.08 9.41
C ASP A 150 -11.12 1.35 9.96
N LYS A 151 -9.95 1.20 10.61
CA LYS A 151 -9.13 2.32 11.10
C LYS A 151 -8.66 3.23 9.97
N TYR A 152 -8.24 2.67 8.84
CA TYR A 152 -7.60 3.47 7.80
C TYR A 152 -8.53 3.87 6.64
N LYS A 153 -9.61 3.13 6.41
CA LYS A 153 -10.58 3.42 5.34
C LYS A 153 -11.72 4.37 5.73
N VAL A 154 -11.84 4.68 7.01
CA VAL A 154 -12.88 5.60 7.50
C VAL A 154 -12.64 7.02 6.99
N VAL A 155 -13.70 7.83 6.91
CA VAL A 155 -13.66 9.23 6.45
C VAL A 155 -12.69 10.10 7.26
N THR A 156 -12.40 9.73 8.51
CA THR A 156 -11.42 10.41 9.37
C THR A 156 -10.04 9.75 9.35
N GLY A 157 -9.87 8.66 8.62
CA GLY A 157 -8.62 7.93 8.44
C GLY A 157 -7.86 8.41 7.21
N PRO A 158 -6.66 7.85 6.95
CA PRO A 158 -5.79 8.28 5.86
C PRO A 158 -6.48 8.36 4.49
N MET A 159 -7.37 7.42 4.15
CA MET A 159 -8.11 7.45 2.88
C MET A 159 -9.22 8.50 2.82
N GLY A 160 -9.74 8.94 3.96
CA GLY A 160 -10.73 10.02 4.02
C GLY A 160 -10.11 11.42 4.13
N THR A 161 -8.83 11.51 4.47
CA THR A 161 -8.12 12.77 4.75
C THR A 161 -6.91 13.01 3.85
N ASP A 162 -6.73 12.23 2.78
CA ASP A 162 -5.59 12.36 1.87
C ASP A 162 -5.69 13.55 0.90
N GLY A 163 -6.85 14.21 0.85
CA GLY A 163 -7.12 15.34 -0.06
C GLY A 163 -7.38 14.92 -1.50
N GLY A 164 -7.60 13.62 -1.72
CA GLY A 164 -7.93 13.03 -3.00
C GLY A 164 -9.37 13.29 -3.47
N ASN A 165 -9.67 12.87 -4.69
CA ASN A 165 -11.02 12.97 -5.28
C ASN A 165 -11.81 11.66 -5.22
N ASN A 166 -11.20 10.58 -4.71
CA ASN A 166 -11.82 9.26 -4.61
C ASN A 166 -11.69 8.68 -3.20
N ALA A 167 -12.75 8.81 -2.40
CA ALA A 167 -12.82 8.30 -1.03
C ALA A 167 -12.70 6.75 -0.91
N SER A 168 -12.66 6.01 -2.02
CA SER A 168 -12.44 4.55 -2.02
C SER A 168 -10.98 4.14 -2.17
N ASN A 169 -10.07 5.10 -2.40
CA ASN A 169 -8.65 4.87 -2.60
C ASN A 169 -7.82 5.83 -1.74
N TYR A 170 -6.70 5.36 -1.23
CA TYR A 170 -5.68 6.23 -0.65
C TYR A 170 -4.82 6.80 -1.77
N GLU A 171 -4.78 8.12 -1.87
CA GLU A 171 -4.21 8.86 -2.99
C GLU A 171 -3.05 9.75 -2.53
N ILE A 172 -1.92 9.68 -3.25
CA ILE A 172 -0.75 10.51 -2.93
C ILE A 172 -0.01 10.90 -4.22
N GLY A 173 0.57 12.09 -4.28
CA GLY A 173 1.20 12.61 -5.50
C GLY A 173 1.26 14.13 -5.51
N THR A 174 1.36 14.71 -6.71
CA THR A 174 1.37 16.17 -6.92
C THR A 174 0.02 16.72 -7.36
N ASN A 175 -0.83 15.91 -8.00
CA ASN A 175 -2.22 16.27 -8.29
C ASN A 175 -3.12 15.06 -8.06
N LEU A 176 -3.96 15.13 -7.03
CA LEU A 176 -4.81 14.01 -6.65
C LEU A 176 -6.13 13.96 -7.43
N ALA A 177 -6.45 15.01 -8.19
CA ALA A 177 -7.67 15.09 -8.99
C ALA A 177 -7.56 14.37 -10.36
N LEU A 178 -6.39 13.78 -10.67
CA LEU A 178 -6.13 13.07 -11.92
C LEU A 178 -7.12 11.92 -12.16
#